data_AF-A0A530LKY0-F1
#
_entry.id   AF-A0A530LKY0-F1
#
_cell.length_a   1.000
_cell.length_b   1.000
_cell.length_c   1.000
_cell.angle_alpha   90.00
_cell.angle_beta   90.00
_cell.angle_gamma   90.00
#
_symmetry.space_group_name_H-M   'P 1'
#
loop_
_entity.id
_entity.type
_entity.pdbx_description
1 polymer ?
#
loop_
_entity_poly.entity_id
_entity_poly.type
_entity_poly.pdbx_seq_one_letter_code
_entity_poly.pdbx_strand_id
1 'polypeptide(L)'
;TEEAVLIDTAGRYTTQDSNAGSDSKSWLAFLSLLKKYRTRQPINGVILAISLADLISLDDQQLDAHVVEIRSRLREIHETLKIQFPVYLLFTKADLVAGFMDYFGSFEEPRRRKVWGATFQTTDRNKNMAGEAPAEFDALANRLADEMADRLQEEADPVARISIFGFPAQFYALKGRIAGFVTSLFDPVRRQVNVSLRGLYFSSGTQEGTPIDQVLGAIGRSFGNNSRPHLSGTGKSFFLHDLLTDVIFAESEWVSYDRATERRAAVLRYCGFGIIALITAIALGTLGMSFMANRSLIASTTQAMSQYRVTADALLKTTTVTDVDLENVIGPLDQLRNMPAGFETSDLPTPIAETVGLGQRERLLSASTTAYRQALERMLRSRLLIQAERTVQATMADPAALY
;
A
#
# COMPACT_ATOMS: atom_id res chain seq x y z
N THR A 1 -17.00 18.27 -12.71
CA THR A 1 -15.83 18.79 -11.94
C THR A 1 -14.99 17.64 -11.39
N GLU A 2 -14.60 16.67 -12.22
CA GLU A 2 -14.08 15.38 -11.71
C GLU A 2 -12.65 15.03 -12.14
N GLU A 3 -11.89 15.93 -12.78
CA GLU A 3 -10.62 15.52 -13.43
C GLU A 3 -9.35 16.01 -12.72
N ALA A 4 -9.34 17.20 -12.10
CA ALA A 4 -8.16 17.71 -11.41
C ALA A 4 -8.48 18.73 -10.31
N VAL A 5 -7.60 18.81 -9.31
CA VAL A 5 -7.58 19.89 -8.31
C VAL A 5 -6.29 20.67 -8.53
N LEU A 6 -6.41 21.91 -8.99
CA LEU A 6 -5.28 22.82 -9.10
C LEU A 6 -5.27 23.74 -7.88
N ILE A 7 -4.11 23.89 -7.27
CA ILE A 7 -3.92 24.74 -6.11
C ILE A 7 -2.96 25.83 -6.52
N ASP A 8 -3.51 27.02 -6.76
CA ASP A 8 -2.69 28.20 -7.03
C ASP A 8 -2.15 28.75 -5.71
N THR A 9 -0.83 28.85 -5.64
CA THR A 9 -0.14 29.50 -4.52
C THR A 9 0.03 30.94 -4.94
N ALA A 10 -0.82 31.83 -4.43
CA ALA A 10 -0.74 33.26 -4.73
C ALA A 10 0.72 33.77 -4.71
N GLY A 11 1.08 34.65 -5.66
CA GLY A 11 2.45 35.18 -5.85
C GLY A 11 3.10 35.82 -4.60
N ARG A 12 2.33 35.99 -3.52
CA ARG A 12 2.80 36.34 -2.17
C ARG A 12 3.77 35.31 -1.55
N TYR A 13 3.83 34.09 -2.08
CA TYR A 13 4.83 33.09 -1.65
C TYR A 13 6.12 33.10 -2.51
N THR A 14 6.14 33.84 -3.62
CA THR A 14 7.28 34.02 -4.54
C THR A 14 7.87 35.44 -4.53
N THR A 15 7.25 36.40 -3.84
CA THR A 15 7.77 37.76 -3.67
C THR A 15 7.72 38.11 -2.20
N GLN A 16 8.89 38.26 -1.57
CA GLN A 16 9.04 38.57 -0.16
C GLN A 16 8.70 40.04 0.12
N ASP A 17 7.42 40.39 0.14
CA ASP A 17 7.01 41.65 0.75
C ASP A 17 6.33 41.41 2.10
N SER A 18 7.04 41.86 3.15
CA SER A 18 6.59 42.25 4.48
C SER A 18 6.28 41.23 5.60
N ASN A 19 6.23 39.88 5.38
CA ASN A 19 6.02 38.94 6.51
C ASN A 19 6.60 37.51 6.33
N ALA A 20 7.90 37.41 5.98
CA ALA A 20 8.59 36.15 5.67
C ALA A 20 8.41 35.00 6.69
N GLY A 21 8.38 35.30 7.99
CA GLY A 21 8.24 34.29 9.05
C GLY A 21 6.83 33.72 9.23
N SER A 22 5.79 34.52 8.99
CA SER A 22 4.38 34.07 9.04
C SER A 22 4.02 33.29 7.78
N ASP A 23 4.52 33.75 6.62
CA ASP A 23 4.18 33.18 5.33
C ASP A 23 4.83 31.82 5.10
N SER A 24 6.07 31.62 5.57
CA SER A 24 6.73 30.30 5.55
C SER A 24 6.00 29.26 6.43
N LYS A 25 5.53 29.65 7.62
CA LYS A 25 4.75 28.74 8.49
C LYS A 25 3.41 28.35 7.86
N SER A 26 2.71 29.31 7.25
CA SER A 26 1.47 29.05 6.53
C SER A 26 1.68 28.08 5.37
N TRP A 27 2.77 28.25 4.61
CA TRP A 27 3.14 27.37 3.51
C TRP A 27 3.42 25.93 3.96
N LEU A 28 4.26 25.76 4.99
CA LEU A 28 4.56 24.43 5.54
C LEU A 28 3.33 23.76 6.16
N ALA A 29 2.45 24.52 6.81
CA ALA A 29 1.18 24.02 7.33
C ALA A 29 0.27 23.53 6.20
N PHE A 30 0.21 24.27 5.09
CA PHE A 30 -0.53 23.87 3.89
C PHE A 30 0.02 22.57 3.29
N LEU A 31 1.34 22.46 3.09
CA LEU A 31 1.97 21.22 2.62
C LEU A 31 1.71 20.04 3.57
N SER A 32 1.72 20.29 4.87
CA SER A 32 1.41 19.28 5.89
C SER A 32 -0.05 18.79 5.80
N LEU A 33 -1.00 19.69 5.46
CA LEU A 33 -2.39 19.32 5.20
C LEU A 33 -2.50 18.42 3.97
N LEU A 34 -1.81 18.74 2.87
CA LEU A 34 -1.77 17.87 1.68
C LEU A 34 -1.26 16.47 2.03
N LYS A 35 -0.16 16.38 2.79
CA LYS A 35 0.38 15.09 3.22
C LYS A 35 -0.59 14.31 4.13
N LYS A 36 -1.35 15.00 4.99
CA LYS A 36 -2.33 14.39 5.88
C LYS A 36 -3.49 13.75 5.10
N TYR A 37 -4.06 14.46 4.12
CA TYR A 37 -5.24 14.00 3.39
C TYR A 37 -4.91 13.15 2.15
N ARG A 38 -3.72 13.30 1.55
CA ARG A 38 -3.23 12.51 0.41
C ARG A 38 -1.89 11.85 0.74
N THR A 39 -1.92 10.83 1.59
CA THR A 39 -0.71 10.24 2.20
C THR A 39 0.22 9.54 1.21
N ARG A 40 -0.30 8.95 0.13
CA ARG A 40 0.50 8.20 -0.87
C ARG A 40 1.06 9.09 -1.97
N GLN A 41 0.30 10.09 -2.40
CA GLN A 41 0.63 11.01 -3.48
C GLN A 41 0.06 12.40 -3.16
N PRO A 42 0.75 13.18 -2.31
CA PRO A 42 0.25 14.49 -1.87
C PRO A 42 0.02 15.48 -3.02
N ILE A 43 0.86 15.40 -4.08
CA ILE A 43 0.74 16.17 -5.32
C ILE A 43 1.08 15.29 -6.54
N ASN A 44 0.55 15.65 -7.72
CA ASN A 44 0.79 14.96 -9.00
C ASN A 44 1.92 15.60 -9.84
N GLY A 45 2.38 16.77 -9.46
CA GLY A 45 3.41 17.53 -10.16
C GLY A 45 3.38 18.99 -9.73
N VAL A 46 4.36 19.75 -10.21
CA VAL A 46 4.42 21.21 -10.00
C VAL A 46 4.48 21.88 -11.37
N ILE A 47 3.58 22.85 -11.59
CA ILE A 47 3.66 23.76 -12.73
C ILE A 47 4.43 24.99 -12.26
N LEU A 48 5.57 25.26 -12.89
CA LEU A 48 6.33 26.47 -12.64
C LEU A 48 6.04 27.48 -13.76
N ALA A 49 5.17 28.44 -13.46
CA ALA A 49 4.83 29.52 -14.37
C ALA A 49 5.87 30.65 -14.28
N ILE A 50 6.61 30.89 -15.36
CA ILE A 50 7.63 31.92 -15.45
C ILE A 50 7.21 32.92 -16.54
N SER A 51 7.27 34.21 -16.25
CA SER A 51 7.01 35.26 -17.24
C SER A 51 8.15 35.30 -18.26
N LEU A 52 7.83 35.13 -19.54
CA LEU A 52 8.82 35.23 -20.60
C LEU A 52 9.38 36.66 -20.71
N ALA A 53 8.57 37.68 -20.41
CA ALA A 53 9.00 39.07 -20.35
C ALA A 53 9.99 39.33 -19.21
N ASP A 54 9.84 38.67 -18.06
CA ASP A 54 10.78 38.79 -16.94
C ASP A 54 12.10 38.13 -17.33
N LEU A 55 12.04 36.97 -17.99
CA LEU A 55 13.22 36.29 -18.50
C LEU A 55 13.97 37.13 -19.55
N ILE A 56 13.29 37.99 -20.31
CA ILE A 56 13.93 38.90 -21.28
C ILE A 56 14.48 40.15 -20.60
N SER A 57 13.79 40.69 -19.60
CA SER A 57 14.05 42.03 -19.04
C SER A 57 15.00 42.04 -17.84
N LEU A 58 14.99 41.00 -17.01
CA LEU A 58 15.88 40.91 -15.84
C LEU A 58 17.35 40.88 -16.29
N ASP A 59 18.29 41.21 -15.40
CA ASP A 59 19.72 40.94 -15.61
C ASP A 59 20.10 39.53 -15.12
N ASP A 60 21.35 39.12 -15.33
CA ASP A 60 21.82 37.79 -14.92
C ASP A 60 21.82 37.60 -13.40
N GLN A 61 22.10 38.66 -12.63
CA GLN A 61 22.16 38.59 -11.17
C GLN A 61 20.75 38.42 -10.57
N GLN A 62 19.77 39.15 -11.10
CA GLN A 62 18.37 39.04 -10.73
C GLN A 62 17.82 37.67 -11.11
N LEU A 63 18.15 37.18 -12.31
CA LEU A 63 17.72 35.86 -12.76
C LEU A 63 18.29 34.74 -11.86
N ASP A 64 19.57 34.84 -11.48
CA ASP A 64 20.19 33.90 -10.53
C ASP A 64 19.50 33.93 -9.16
N ALA A 65 19.14 35.11 -8.65
CA ALA A 65 18.39 35.24 -7.41
C ALA A 65 17.01 34.57 -7.51
N HIS A 66 16.29 34.78 -8.61
CA HIS A 66 15.02 34.10 -8.90
C HIS A 66 15.18 32.58 -8.94
N VAL A 67 16.23 32.07 -9.60
CA VAL A 67 16.52 30.63 -9.66
C VAL A 67 16.76 30.07 -8.26
N VAL A 68 17.52 30.77 -7.41
CA VAL A 68 17.77 30.35 -6.02
C VAL A 68 16.48 30.26 -5.22
N GLU A 69 15.59 31.25 -5.34
CA GLU A 69 14.30 31.25 -4.64
C GLU A 69 13.41 30.09 -5.10
N ILE A 70 13.25 29.90 -6.41
CA ILE A 70 12.46 28.79 -6.97
C ILE A 70 12.99 27.45 -6.46
N ARG A 71 14.31 27.26 -6.46
CA ARG A 71 14.94 26.03 -5.96
C ARG A 71 14.71 25.82 -4.48
N SER A 72 14.71 26.89 -3.68
CA SER A 72 14.35 26.82 -2.26
C SER A 72 12.91 26.32 -2.08
N ARG A 73 11.96 26.83 -2.88
CA ARG A 73 10.56 26.39 -2.83
C ARG A 73 10.37 24.93 -3.24
N LEU A 74 11.00 24.52 -4.34
CA LEU A 74 10.98 23.11 -4.77
C LEU A 74 11.58 22.19 -3.70
N ARG A 75 12.61 22.67 -2.99
CA ARG A 75 13.19 21.94 -1.85
C ARG A 75 12.22 21.82 -0.69
N GLU A 76 11.58 22.90 -0.26
CA GLU A 76 10.59 22.87 0.82
C GLU A 76 9.44 21.89 0.54
N ILE A 77 8.95 21.85 -0.71
CA ILE A 77 7.93 20.89 -1.16
C ILE A 77 8.45 19.46 -1.00
N HIS A 78 9.63 19.16 -1.54
CA HIS A 78 10.23 17.83 -1.45
C HIS A 78 10.49 17.42 0.01
N GLU A 79 11.04 18.31 0.83
CA GLU A 79 11.37 18.02 2.22
C GLU A 79 10.14 17.80 3.09
N THR A 80 9.03 18.49 2.82
CA THR A 80 7.80 18.34 3.59
C THR A 80 7.02 17.10 3.13
N LEU A 81 6.83 16.96 1.82
CA LEU A 81 6.02 15.88 1.26
C LEU A 81 6.76 14.54 1.21
N LYS A 82 8.10 14.56 1.12
CA LYS A 82 8.99 13.38 1.00
C LYS A 82 8.73 12.54 -0.26
N ILE A 83 8.34 13.20 -1.35
CA ILE A 83 8.09 12.57 -2.66
C ILE A 83 8.92 13.23 -3.76
N GLN A 84 9.22 12.47 -4.80
CA GLN A 84 9.80 12.97 -6.05
C GLN A 84 8.65 13.29 -7.01
N PHE A 85 8.67 14.47 -7.61
CA PHE A 85 7.58 14.96 -8.47
C PHE A 85 8.13 15.59 -9.76
N PRO A 86 7.39 15.46 -10.88
CA PRO A 86 7.73 16.13 -12.14
C PRO A 86 7.48 17.63 -12.03
N VAL A 87 8.35 18.42 -12.67
CA VAL A 87 8.18 19.86 -12.83
C VAL A 87 7.89 20.16 -14.30
N TYR A 88 6.77 20.83 -14.55
CA TYR A 88 6.36 21.34 -15.85
C TYR A 88 6.70 22.83 -15.92
N LEU A 89 7.63 23.21 -16.80
CA LEU A 89 7.94 24.62 -17.03
C LEU A 89 6.93 25.23 -17.98
N LEU A 90 6.27 26.29 -17.55
CA LEU A 90 5.33 27.06 -18.35
C LEU A 90 5.81 28.50 -18.49
N PHE A 91 6.30 28.86 -19.66
CA PHE A 91 6.59 30.25 -20.00
C PHE A 91 5.30 30.97 -20.36
N THR A 92 4.87 31.86 -19.48
CA THR A 92 3.68 32.68 -19.62
C THR A 92 4.02 34.01 -20.28
N LYS A 93 2.99 34.76 -20.69
CA LYS A 93 3.12 36.07 -21.35
C LYS A 93 3.96 36.00 -22.64
N ALA A 94 3.82 34.91 -23.40
CA ALA A 94 4.52 34.75 -24.67
C ALA A 94 4.12 35.80 -25.72
N ASP A 95 2.93 36.41 -25.57
CA ASP A 95 2.44 37.52 -26.37
C ASP A 95 3.27 38.80 -26.29
N LEU A 96 4.09 38.94 -25.24
CA LEU A 96 5.01 40.07 -25.09
C LEU A 96 6.28 39.92 -25.96
N VAL A 97 6.47 38.78 -26.61
CA VAL A 97 7.52 38.61 -27.62
C VAL A 97 7.07 39.27 -28.92
N ALA A 98 7.91 40.14 -29.47
CA ALA A 98 7.63 40.85 -30.72
C ALA A 98 7.27 39.87 -31.85
N GLY A 99 6.12 40.10 -32.49
CA GLY A 99 5.59 39.26 -33.57
C GLY A 99 4.74 38.07 -33.14
N PHE A 100 4.58 37.78 -31.83
CA PHE A 100 3.74 36.66 -31.37
C PHE A 100 2.28 36.84 -31.77
N MET A 101 1.70 38.02 -31.52
CA MET A 101 0.29 38.27 -31.82
C MET A 101 0.03 38.35 -33.32
N ASP A 102 1.00 38.81 -34.11
CA ASP A 102 0.90 38.81 -35.57
C ASP A 102 0.97 37.37 -36.11
N TYR A 103 1.83 36.53 -35.54
CA TYR A 103 2.00 35.14 -35.97
C TYR A 103 0.83 34.24 -35.54
N PHE A 104 0.38 34.32 -34.28
CA PHE A 104 -0.63 33.42 -33.71
C PHE A 104 -2.02 34.03 -33.58
N GLY A 105 -2.16 35.35 -33.62
CA GLY A 105 -3.40 36.04 -33.25
C GLY A 105 -4.61 35.70 -34.13
N SER A 106 -4.37 35.33 -35.40
CA SER A 106 -5.40 34.88 -36.34
C SER A 106 -5.74 33.39 -36.24
N PHE A 107 -5.09 32.62 -35.35
CA PHE A 107 -5.45 31.22 -35.12
C PHE A 107 -6.89 31.11 -34.60
N GLU A 108 -7.65 30.19 -35.17
CA GLU A 108 -8.97 29.80 -34.67
C GLU A 108 -8.87 29.08 -33.32
N GLU A 109 -9.99 29.01 -32.59
CA GLU A 109 -10.04 28.44 -31.24
C GLU A 109 -9.44 27.04 -31.12
N PRO A 110 -9.70 26.07 -32.02
CA PRO A 110 -9.10 24.75 -31.93
C PRO A 110 -7.56 24.78 -32.00
N ARG A 111 -6.99 25.65 -32.86
CA ARG A 111 -5.53 25.78 -32.99
C ARG A 111 -4.91 26.53 -31.81
N ARG A 112 -5.64 27.48 -31.20
CA ARG A 112 -5.20 28.18 -29.97
C ARG A 112 -5.21 27.28 -28.74
N ARG A 113 -6.05 26.24 -28.69
CA ARG A 113 -6.13 25.32 -27.54
C ARG A 113 -4.97 24.32 -27.48
N LYS A 114 -4.38 24.00 -28.65
CA LYS A 114 -3.27 23.04 -28.80
C LYS A 114 -2.08 23.34 -27.91
N VAL A 115 -1.27 22.33 -27.62
CA VAL A 115 -0.04 22.51 -26.85
C VAL A 115 1.06 23.14 -27.71
N TRP A 116 1.69 24.20 -27.21
CA TRP A 116 2.94 24.73 -27.79
C TRP A 116 4.09 24.51 -26.80
N GLY A 117 4.93 23.52 -27.10
CA GLY A 117 6.01 23.08 -26.21
C GLY A 117 6.50 21.68 -26.52
N ALA A 118 7.22 21.10 -25.56
CA ALA A 118 7.76 19.76 -25.62
C ALA A 118 7.58 19.01 -24.29
N THR A 119 7.17 17.75 -24.41
CA THR A 119 6.96 16.81 -23.31
C THR A 119 8.01 15.71 -23.40
N PHE A 120 8.97 15.66 -22.47
CA PHE A 120 10.15 14.79 -22.60
C PHE A 120 9.84 13.32 -22.27
N GLN A 121 9.74 12.45 -23.28
CA GLN A 121 9.44 11.04 -23.05
C GLN A 121 10.63 10.31 -22.40
N THR A 122 10.40 9.64 -21.26
CA THR A 122 11.45 8.86 -20.59
C THR A 122 10.90 7.66 -19.85
N THR A 123 11.67 6.58 -19.77
CA THR A 123 11.34 5.41 -18.95
C THR A 123 11.75 5.59 -17.49
N ASP A 124 12.72 6.47 -17.20
CA ASP A 124 13.14 6.79 -15.84
C ASP A 124 12.47 8.08 -15.37
N ARG A 125 11.46 7.93 -14.52
CA ARG A 125 10.65 9.05 -13.98
C ARG A 125 11.48 10.08 -13.21
N ASN A 126 12.66 9.71 -12.74
CA ASN A 126 13.55 10.59 -11.96
C ASN A 126 14.69 11.18 -12.81
N LYS A 127 14.82 10.78 -14.08
CA LYS A 127 15.84 11.33 -14.97
C LYS A 127 15.49 12.79 -15.28
N ASN A 128 16.47 13.66 -15.07
CA ASN A 128 16.34 15.07 -15.39
C ASN A 128 16.56 15.30 -16.89
N MET A 129 15.59 15.93 -17.55
CA MET A 129 15.60 16.20 -18.99
C MET A 129 16.07 17.61 -19.36
N ALA A 130 16.61 18.36 -18.40
CA ALA A 130 17.13 19.70 -18.66
C ALA A 130 18.16 19.75 -19.82
N GLY A 131 18.94 18.68 -20.01
CA GLY A 131 19.89 18.58 -21.12
C GLY A 131 19.26 18.43 -22.50
N GLU A 132 18.02 17.95 -22.59
CA GLU A 132 17.27 17.79 -23.85
C GLU A 132 16.53 19.09 -24.25
N ALA A 133 16.33 20.01 -23.29
CA ALA A 133 15.57 21.23 -23.50
C ALA A 133 16.09 22.12 -24.64
N PRO A 134 17.41 22.31 -24.85
CA PRO A 134 17.91 23.10 -25.98
C PRO A 134 17.53 22.50 -27.35
N ALA A 135 17.57 21.17 -27.49
CA ALA A 135 17.25 20.49 -28.74
C ALA A 135 15.74 20.56 -29.04
N GLU A 136 14.90 20.38 -28.02
CA GLU A 136 13.45 20.56 -28.17
C GLU A 136 13.07 22.02 -28.49
N PHE A 137 13.80 22.99 -27.93
CA PHE A 137 13.61 24.39 -28.28
C PHE A 137 13.96 24.66 -29.75
N ASP A 138 15.05 24.07 -30.26
CA ASP A 138 15.42 24.15 -31.68
C ASP A 138 14.31 23.57 -32.57
N ALA A 139 13.77 22.41 -32.19
CA ALA A 139 12.67 21.79 -32.91
C ALA A 139 11.39 22.65 -32.90
N LEU A 140 11.11 23.38 -31.82
CA LEU A 140 10.01 24.34 -31.74
C LEU A 140 10.24 25.53 -32.67
N ALA A 141 11.43 26.12 -32.66
CA ALA A 141 11.78 27.26 -33.50
C ALA A 141 11.77 26.90 -34.99
N ASN A 142 12.30 25.72 -35.34
CA ASN A 142 12.29 25.22 -36.73
C ASN A 142 10.87 25.01 -37.24
N ARG A 143 9.96 24.47 -36.41
CA ARG A 143 8.53 24.34 -36.79
C ARG A 143 7.89 25.69 -37.12
N LEU A 144 8.24 26.76 -36.39
CA LEU A 144 7.74 28.10 -36.72
C LEU A 144 8.29 28.62 -38.05
N ALA A 145 9.55 28.32 -38.34
CA ALA A 145 10.20 28.69 -39.60
C ALA A 145 9.60 27.90 -40.79
N ASP A 146 9.29 26.62 -40.60
CA ASP A 146 8.69 25.76 -41.62
C ASP A 146 7.25 26.22 -41.96
N GLU A 147 6.45 26.58 -40.94
CA GLU A 147 5.09 27.10 -41.15
C GLU A 147 5.07 28.56 -41.66
N MET A 148 6.20 29.27 -41.65
CA MET A 148 6.27 30.70 -41.98
C MET A 148 5.73 31.02 -43.38
N ALA A 149 6.05 30.19 -44.38
CA ALA A 149 5.63 30.43 -45.76
C ALA A 149 4.10 30.44 -45.91
N ASP A 150 3.43 29.47 -45.29
CA ASP A 150 1.97 29.38 -45.28
C ASP A 150 1.36 30.56 -44.52
N ARG A 151 1.94 30.93 -43.38
CA ARG A 151 1.49 32.09 -42.59
C ARG A 151 1.59 33.41 -43.36
N LEU A 152 2.67 33.59 -44.12
CA LEU A 152 2.84 34.77 -44.98
C LEU A 152 1.85 34.79 -46.15
N GLN A 153 1.41 33.64 -46.66
CA GLN A 153 0.39 33.59 -47.71
C GLN A 153 -0.99 33.95 -47.17
N GLU A 154 -1.33 33.48 -45.97
CA GLU A 154 -2.62 33.71 -45.30
C GLU A 154 -2.82 35.17 -44.85
N GLU A 155 -1.75 35.86 -44.44
CA GLU A 155 -1.85 37.23 -43.92
C GLU A 155 -2.02 38.26 -45.05
N ALA A 156 -2.99 39.15 -44.98
CA ALA A 156 -3.22 40.16 -46.01
C ALA A 156 -2.43 41.45 -45.75
N ASP A 157 -2.22 41.81 -44.48
CA ASP A 157 -1.57 43.06 -44.09
C ASP A 157 -0.05 42.99 -44.32
N PRO A 158 0.53 43.85 -45.18
CA PRO A 158 1.97 43.91 -45.41
C PRO A 158 2.79 44.19 -44.16
N VAL A 159 2.25 44.94 -43.19
CA VAL A 159 2.96 45.24 -41.93
C VAL A 159 3.01 44.00 -41.04
N ALA A 160 1.88 43.33 -40.84
CA ALA A 160 1.82 42.05 -40.13
C ALA A 160 2.72 40.98 -40.76
N ARG A 161 2.82 40.92 -42.10
CA ARG A 161 3.75 40.01 -42.80
C ARG A 161 5.21 40.21 -42.38
N ILE A 162 5.65 41.44 -42.14
CA ILE A 162 7.03 41.73 -41.67
C ILE A 162 7.22 41.14 -40.26
N SER A 163 6.25 41.35 -39.36
CA SER A 163 6.28 40.78 -38.01
C SER A 163 6.27 39.26 -38.02
N ILE A 164 5.43 38.63 -38.86
CA ILE A 164 5.34 37.17 -39.03
C ILE A 164 6.68 36.61 -39.51
N PHE A 165 7.31 37.25 -40.50
CA PHE A 165 8.63 36.84 -40.99
C PHE A 165 9.72 36.95 -39.92
N GLY A 166 9.68 37.99 -39.08
CA GLY A 166 10.65 38.19 -38.01
C GLY A 166 10.47 37.28 -36.81
N PHE A 167 9.25 36.80 -36.55
CA PHE A 167 8.92 36.09 -35.30
C PHE A 167 9.75 34.82 -35.05
N PRO A 168 9.97 33.89 -36.00
CA PRO A 168 10.80 32.71 -35.76
C PRO A 168 12.22 33.05 -35.29
N ALA A 169 12.83 34.09 -35.86
CA ALA A 169 14.16 34.56 -35.45
C ALA A 169 14.14 35.21 -34.05
N GLN A 170 13.11 36.00 -33.74
CA GLN A 170 12.93 36.59 -32.41
C GLN A 170 12.75 35.50 -31.34
N PHE A 171 11.94 34.48 -31.64
CA PHE A 171 11.76 33.33 -30.75
C PHE A 171 13.08 32.56 -30.59
N TYR A 172 13.80 32.29 -31.67
CA TYR A 172 15.10 31.61 -31.60
C TYR A 172 16.14 32.36 -30.77
N ALA A 173 16.13 33.70 -30.80
CA ALA A 173 17.02 34.52 -29.98
C ALA A 173 16.86 34.29 -28.47
N LEU A 174 15.68 33.82 -28.03
CA LEU A 174 15.41 33.48 -26.61
C LEU A 174 16.08 32.18 -26.17
N LYS A 175 16.56 31.35 -27.11
CA LYS A 175 17.14 30.02 -26.83
C LYS A 175 18.21 30.09 -25.76
N GLY A 176 19.20 30.97 -25.91
CA GLY A 176 20.33 31.06 -24.99
C GLY A 176 19.87 31.35 -23.57
N ARG A 177 18.89 32.24 -23.42
CA ARG A 177 18.38 32.66 -22.12
C ARG A 177 17.50 31.62 -21.46
N ILE A 178 16.62 30.97 -22.23
CA ILE A 178 15.78 29.86 -21.76
C ILE A 178 16.65 28.66 -21.39
N ALA A 179 17.59 28.26 -22.25
CA ALA A 179 18.48 27.13 -21.99
C ALA A 179 19.36 27.37 -20.76
N GLY A 180 19.90 28.59 -20.61
CA GLY A 180 20.64 28.99 -19.42
C GLY A 180 19.80 28.89 -18.16
N PHE A 181 18.59 29.45 -18.17
CA PHE A 181 17.66 29.38 -17.03
C PHE A 181 17.30 27.93 -16.65
N VAL A 182 16.92 27.10 -17.64
CA VAL A 182 16.59 25.68 -17.43
C VAL A 182 17.78 24.93 -16.84
N THR A 183 18.98 25.17 -17.37
CA THR A 183 20.21 24.53 -16.88
C THR A 183 20.51 24.94 -15.45
N SER A 184 20.43 26.23 -15.11
CA SER A 184 20.67 26.74 -13.75
C SER A 184 19.64 26.24 -12.73
N LEU A 185 18.37 26.14 -13.15
CA LEU A 185 17.28 25.67 -12.30
C LEU A 185 17.39 24.18 -11.97
N PHE A 186 17.79 23.36 -12.94
CA PHE A 186 17.87 21.91 -12.82
C PHE A 186 19.31 21.36 -12.72
N ASP A 187 20.31 22.21 -12.46
CA ASP A 187 21.74 21.86 -12.38
C ASP A 187 21.98 20.68 -11.41
N PRO A 188 22.43 19.51 -11.90
CA PRO A 188 22.60 18.32 -11.10
C PRO A 188 23.68 18.43 -10.02
N VAL A 189 24.71 19.26 -10.21
CA VAL A 189 25.86 19.37 -9.31
C VAL A 189 25.49 20.17 -8.06
N ARG A 190 24.60 21.14 -8.21
CA ARG A 190 24.09 21.95 -7.09
C ARG A 190 22.85 21.35 -6.42
N ARG A 191 22.37 20.17 -6.84
CA ARG A 191 21.14 19.58 -6.30
C ARG A 191 21.33 19.09 -4.87
N GLN A 192 20.62 19.73 -3.93
CA GLN A 192 20.22 19.11 -2.66
C GLN A 192 18.90 18.32 -2.81
N VAL A 193 18.15 18.56 -3.89
CA VAL A 193 16.86 17.90 -4.17
C VAL A 193 16.79 17.46 -5.62
N ASN A 194 16.47 16.18 -5.84
CA ASN A 194 16.15 15.64 -7.16
C ASN A 194 14.75 16.11 -7.57
N VAL A 195 14.70 17.15 -8.40
CA VAL A 195 13.55 17.49 -9.24
C VAL A 195 13.87 17.12 -10.68
N SER A 196 12.89 16.58 -11.40
CA SER A 196 13.00 16.22 -12.81
C SER A 196 12.16 17.17 -13.66
N LEU A 197 12.78 17.79 -14.66
CA LEU A 197 12.07 18.51 -15.71
C LEU A 197 11.28 17.50 -16.56
N ARG A 198 9.96 17.66 -16.64
CA ARG A 198 9.06 16.76 -17.39
C ARG A 198 8.63 17.33 -18.75
N GLY A 199 8.57 18.65 -18.86
CA GLY A 199 8.25 19.33 -20.10
C GLY A 199 8.45 20.83 -20.00
N LEU A 200 8.49 21.47 -21.16
CA LEU A 200 8.69 22.90 -21.34
C LEU A 200 7.66 23.43 -22.35
N TYR A 201 6.88 24.42 -21.94
CA TYR A 201 5.73 24.90 -22.69
C TYR A 201 5.65 26.42 -22.67
N PHE A 202 4.89 26.96 -23.62
CA PHE A 202 4.64 28.38 -23.78
C PHE A 202 3.14 28.63 -23.79
N SER A 203 2.72 29.72 -23.15
CA SER A 203 1.32 30.13 -23.11
C SER A 203 1.19 31.64 -23.05
N SER A 204 0.01 32.13 -23.41
CA SER A 204 -0.36 33.53 -23.27
C SER A 204 -1.81 33.67 -22.80
N GLY A 205 -2.05 34.67 -21.96
CA GLY A 205 -3.38 35.16 -21.58
C GLY A 205 -3.42 36.67 -21.79
N THR A 206 -4.37 37.14 -22.59
CA THR A 206 -4.41 38.53 -23.10
C THR A 206 -4.93 39.58 -22.08
N GLN A 207 -5.10 39.25 -20.79
CA GLN A 207 -5.56 40.19 -19.75
C GLN A 207 -4.91 39.93 -18.38
N GLU A 208 -4.89 40.96 -17.54
CA GLU A 208 -4.36 40.95 -16.16
C GLU A 208 -5.09 39.91 -15.27
N GLY A 209 -4.32 39.10 -14.55
CA GLY A 209 -4.75 37.92 -13.79
C GLY A 209 -3.79 36.74 -14.02
N THR A 210 -3.88 35.65 -13.24
CA THR A 210 -3.08 34.46 -13.60
C THR A 210 -3.66 33.83 -14.88
N PRO A 211 -2.85 33.51 -15.92
CA PRO A 211 -3.36 32.91 -17.16
C PRO A 211 -4.14 31.60 -16.94
N ILE A 212 -3.83 30.91 -15.85
CA ILE A 212 -4.42 29.65 -15.43
C ILE A 212 -5.87 29.84 -14.96
N ASP A 213 -6.17 30.87 -14.15
CA ASP A 213 -7.51 31.13 -13.65
C ASP A 213 -8.52 31.43 -14.77
N GLN A 214 -8.05 32.06 -15.84
CA GLN A 214 -8.88 32.39 -17.01
C GLN A 214 -9.31 31.15 -17.79
N VAL A 215 -8.39 30.19 -17.96
CA VAL A 215 -8.66 28.91 -18.63
C VAL A 215 -9.51 28.01 -17.75
N LEU A 216 -9.26 27.96 -16.44
CA LEU A 216 -10.12 27.23 -15.50
C LEU A 216 -11.55 27.80 -15.47
N GLY A 217 -11.70 29.13 -15.57
CA GLY A 217 -13.00 29.79 -15.74
C GLY A 217 -13.68 29.46 -17.07
N ALA A 218 -12.93 29.37 -18.17
CA ALA A 218 -13.46 29.00 -19.49
C ALA A 218 -13.88 27.53 -19.57
N ILE A 219 -13.08 26.62 -19.00
CA ILE A 219 -13.40 25.20 -18.82
C ILE A 219 -14.67 25.06 -17.96
N GLY A 220 -14.76 25.79 -16.84
CA GLY A 220 -15.97 25.80 -16.00
C GLY A 220 -17.26 26.20 -16.75
N ARG A 221 -17.14 27.11 -17.74
CA ARG A 221 -18.27 27.53 -18.60
C ARG A 221 -18.66 26.47 -19.65
N SER A 222 -17.71 25.77 -20.27
CA SER A 222 -18.01 24.75 -21.29
C SER A 222 -18.61 23.46 -20.72
N PHE A 223 -18.40 23.19 -19.42
CA PHE A 223 -18.88 21.99 -18.73
C PHE A 223 -20.16 22.20 -17.89
N GLY A 224 -20.89 23.31 -18.09
CA GLY A 224 -22.29 23.45 -17.66
C GLY A 224 -22.55 23.77 -16.18
N ASN A 225 -21.56 24.25 -15.42
CA ASN A 225 -21.77 24.58 -14.00
C ASN A 225 -21.97 26.09 -13.78
N ASN A 226 -23.12 26.48 -13.23
CA ASN A 226 -23.47 27.86 -12.85
C ASN A 226 -22.72 28.34 -11.59
N SER A 227 -21.39 28.23 -11.59
CA SER A 227 -20.56 28.86 -10.56
C SER A 227 -20.57 30.38 -10.78
N ARG A 228 -21.03 31.13 -9.76
CA ARG A 228 -21.17 32.59 -9.79
C ARG A 228 -19.85 33.28 -10.17
N PRO A 229 -19.88 34.34 -11.00
CA PRO A 229 -18.70 34.90 -11.64
C PRO A 229 -17.98 35.88 -10.70
N HIS A 230 -16.67 35.73 -10.53
CA HIS A 230 -15.76 36.78 -10.03
C HIS A 230 -14.47 36.84 -10.87
N LEU A 231 -14.55 36.56 -12.18
CA LEU A 231 -13.43 36.67 -13.09
C LEU A 231 -13.94 37.31 -14.40
N SER A 232 -13.70 38.61 -14.54
CA SER A 232 -14.09 39.41 -15.70
C SER A 232 -13.11 39.14 -16.86
N GLY A 233 -13.63 38.98 -18.08
CA GLY A 233 -12.81 39.07 -19.29
C GLY A 233 -13.11 38.05 -20.38
N THR A 234 -13.51 38.53 -21.55
CA THR A 234 -13.56 37.80 -22.83
C THR A 234 -12.16 37.71 -23.47
N GLY A 235 -11.13 37.39 -22.68
CA GLY A 235 -9.75 37.28 -23.16
C GLY A 235 -9.53 36.02 -24.00
N LYS A 236 -8.65 36.11 -25.01
CA LYS A 236 -8.14 34.95 -25.76
C LYS A 236 -6.98 34.33 -24.99
N SER A 237 -7.06 33.04 -24.69
CA SER A 237 -5.95 32.23 -24.16
C SER A 237 -5.30 31.45 -25.30
N PHE A 238 -3.97 31.35 -25.27
CA PHE A 238 -3.17 30.60 -26.22
C PHE A 238 -2.41 29.50 -25.50
N PHE A 239 -2.51 28.31 -26.06
CA PHE A 239 -1.70 27.11 -25.79
C PHE A 239 -1.76 26.54 -24.37
N LEU A 240 -2.85 26.81 -23.63
CA LEU A 240 -2.98 26.44 -22.23
C LEU A 240 -4.04 25.36 -21.96
N HIS A 241 -5.10 25.27 -22.78
CA HIS A 241 -6.20 24.33 -22.57
C HIS A 241 -5.72 22.87 -22.65
N ASP A 242 -5.26 22.44 -23.83
CA ASP A 242 -4.86 21.04 -24.06
C ASP A 242 -3.60 20.69 -23.25
N LEU A 243 -2.79 21.69 -22.89
CA LEU A 243 -1.64 21.50 -22.01
C LEU A 243 -2.08 21.03 -20.62
N LEU A 244 -3.13 21.65 -20.07
CA LEU A 244 -3.64 21.26 -18.75
C LEU A 244 -4.37 19.92 -18.85
N THR A 245 -5.32 19.78 -19.78
CA THR A 245 -6.19 18.59 -19.85
C THR A 245 -5.45 17.36 -20.37
N ASP A 246 -4.77 17.48 -21.50
CA ASP A 246 -4.31 16.32 -22.28
C ASP A 246 -2.87 15.92 -21.94
N VAL A 247 -2.11 16.83 -21.31
CA VAL A 247 -0.72 16.57 -20.90
C VAL A 247 -0.60 16.50 -19.38
N ILE A 248 -0.88 17.59 -18.66
CA ILE A 248 -0.57 17.65 -17.23
C ILE A 248 -1.53 16.78 -16.40
N PHE A 249 -2.84 16.83 -16.68
CA PHE A 249 -3.83 16.03 -15.94
C PHE A 249 -3.83 14.56 -16.37
N ALA A 250 -3.68 14.30 -17.68
CA ALA A 250 -3.56 12.94 -18.21
C ALA A 250 -2.34 12.18 -17.65
N GLU A 251 -1.25 12.88 -17.30
CA GLU A 251 -0.02 12.28 -16.74
C GLU A 251 -0.01 12.15 -15.20
N SER A 252 -1.17 12.20 -14.55
CA SER A 252 -1.29 12.20 -13.08
C SER A 252 -0.63 10.99 -12.36
N GLU A 253 -0.33 9.89 -13.05
CA GLU A 253 0.34 8.69 -12.49
C GLU A 253 1.88 8.76 -12.44
N TRP A 254 2.51 9.85 -12.89
CA TRP A 254 3.97 9.94 -13.02
C TRP A 254 4.76 10.16 -11.72
N VAL A 255 4.09 10.41 -10.58
CA VAL A 255 4.77 10.73 -9.30
C VAL A 255 5.24 9.49 -8.55
N SER A 256 6.37 9.61 -7.84
CA SER A 256 6.84 8.55 -6.93
C SER A 256 6.04 8.55 -5.62
N TYR A 257 5.65 7.35 -5.17
CA TYR A 257 5.00 7.15 -3.88
C TYR A 257 5.94 7.42 -2.70
N ASP A 258 5.39 7.84 -1.55
CA ASP A 258 6.14 7.89 -0.29
C ASP A 258 6.55 6.47 0.16
N ARG A 259 7.78 6.09 -0.21
CA ARG A 259 8.37 4.77 0.05
C ARG A 259 8.41 4.41 1.55
N ALA A 260 8.47 5.38 2.45
CA ALA A 260 8.54 5.12 3.88
C ALA A 260 7.19 4.64 4.42
N THR A 261 6.11 5.24 3.95
CA THR A 261 4.73 4.86 4.33
C THR A 261 4.39 3.46 3.79
N GLU A 262 4.79 3.14 2.55
CA GLU A 262 4.61 1.80 1.99
C GLU A 262 5.43 0.74 2.73
N ARG A 263 6.68 1.03 3.10
CA ARG A 263 7.48 0.12 3.92
C ARG A 263 6.85 -0.16 5.28
N ARG A 264 6.32 0.86 5.97
CA ARG A 264 5.63 0.68 7.26
C ARG A 264 4.39 -0.20 7.13
N ALA A 265 3.57 0.04 6.10
CA ALA A 265 2.39 -0.77 5.83
C ALA A 265 2.77 -2.23 5.49
N ALA A 266 3.82 -2.42 4.69
CA ALA A 266 4.33 -3.74 4.35
C ALA A 266 4.85 -4.50 5.59
N VAL A 267 5.67 -3.85 6.43
CA VAL A 267 6.17 -4.43 7.68
C VAL A 267 5.03 -4.86 8.59
N LEU A 268 4.01 -4.00 8.79
CA LEU A 268 2.87 -4.35 9.63
C LEU A 268 2.11 -5.57 9.09
N ARG A 269 1.92 -5.65 7.77
CA ARG A 269 1.28 -6.80 7.12
C ARG A 269 2.10 -8.09 7.29
N TYR A 270 3.42 -8.03 7.12
CA TYR A 270 4.30 -9.19 7.32
C TYR A 270 4.39 -9.62 8.78
N CYS A 271 4.40 -8.69 9.74
CA CYS A 271 4.29 -9.01 11.16
C CYS A 271 2.96 -9.72 11.47
N GLY A 272 1.85 -9.26 10.88
CA GLY A 272 0.55 -9.92 10.99
C GLY A 272 0.56 -11.36 10.49
N PHE A 273 1.14 -11.60 9.31
CA PHE A 273 1.32 -12.97 8.79
C PHE A 273 2.24 -13.81 9.67
N GLY A 274 3.30 -13.24 10.24
CA GLY A 274 4.19 -13.92 11.18
C GLY A 274 3.48 -14.40 12.44
N ILE A 275 2.60 -13.56 13.02
CA ILE A 275 1.80 -13.94 14.20
C ILE A 275 0.82 -15.07 13.85
N ILE A 276 0.12 -14.97 12.72
CA ILE A 276 -0.82 -16.02 12.27
C ILE A 276 -0.09 -17.35 12.05
N ALA A 277 1.07 -17.32 11.40
CA ALA A 277 1.90 -18.51 11.18
C ALA A 277 2.37 -19.13 12.50
N LEU A 278 2.80 -18.31 13.47
CA LEU A 278 3.22 -18.77 14.78
C LEU A 278 2.06 -19.43 15.56
N ILE A 279 0.89 -18.80 15.60
CA ILE A 279 -0.30 -19.37 16.27
C ILE A 279 -0.70 -20.69 15.61
N THR A 280 -0.67 -20.75 14.28
CA THR A 280 -1.00 -21.97 13.53
C THR A 280 0.00 -23.09 13.82
N ALA A 281 1.30 -22.78 13.87
CA ALA A 281 2.33 -23.76 14.21
C ALA A 281 2.18 -24.30 15.65
N ILE A 282 1.85 -23.44 16.62
CA ILE A 282 1.57 -23.84 18.01
C ILE A 282 0.32 -24.74 18.07
N ALA A 283 -0.76 -24.37 17.35
CA ALA A 283 -1.99 -25.17 17.30
C ALA A 283 -1.73 -26.56 16.68
N LEU A 284 -1.01 -26.62 15.56
CA LEU A 284 -0.65 -27.90 14.93
C LEU A 284 0.30 -28.74 15.81
N GLY A 285 1.27 -28.10 16.49
CA GLY A 285 2.19 -28.78 17.39
C GLY A 285 1.48 -29.39 18.60
N THR A 286 0.56 -28.65 19.22
CA THR A 286 -0.24 -29.15 20.36
C THR A 286 -1.19 -30.28 19.95
N LEU A 287 -1.85 -30.17 18.78
CA LEU A 287 -2.64 -31.27 18.22
C LEU A 287 -1.79 -32.51 17.90
N GLY A 288 -0.60 -32.32 17.32
CA GLY A 288 0.33 -33.40 17.00
C GLY A 288 0.80 -34.16 18.25
N MET A 289 1.18 -33.44 19.30
CA MET A 289 1.50 -34.04 20.60
C MET A 289 0.32 -34.83 21.17
N SER A 290 -0.90 -34.29 21.05
CA SER A 290 -2.09 -34.96 21.56
C SER A 290 -2.47 -36.22 20.81
N PHE A 291 -2.32 -36.20 19.49
CA PHE A 291 -2.51 -37.37 18.66
C PHE A 291 -1.51 -38.49 19.03
N MET A 292 -0.24 -38.16 19.24
CA MET A 292 0.79 -39.14 19.62
C MET A 292 0.53 -39.74 21.01
N ALA A 293 0.17 -38.91 22.00
CA ALA A 293 -0.14 -39.36 23.35
C ALA A 293 -1.34 -40.32 23.37
N ASN A 294 -2.45 -39.93 22.71
CA ASN A 294 -3.64 -40.77 22.60
C ASN A 294 -3.36 -42.07 21.83
N ARG A 295 -2.59 -42.02 20.73
CA ARG A 295 -2.20 -43.22 19.98
C ARG A 295 -1.37 -44.19 20.82
N SER A 296 -0.44 -43.66 21.61
CA SER A 296 0.36 -44.46 22.56
C SER A 296 -0.52 -45.10 23.63
N LEU A 297 -1.46 -44.35 24.21
CA LEU A 297 -2.40 -44.86 25.21
C LEU A 297 -3.29 -45.98 24.67
N ILE A 298 -3.81 -45.83 23.46
CA ILE A 298 -4.61 -46.89 22.80
C ILE A 298 -3.74 -48.13 22.58
N ALA A 299 -2.51 -47.96 22.10
CA ALA A 299 -1.59 -49.06 21.83
C ALA A 299 -1.24 -49.83 23.12
N SER A 300 -0.89 -49.13 24.20
CA SER A 300 -0.56 -49.73 25.49
C SER A 300 -1.78 -50.44 26.11
N THR A 301 -2.97 -49.86 26.00
CA THR A 301 -4.21 -50.48 26.47
C THR A 301 -4.56 -51.74 25.65
N THR A 302 -4.38 -51.69 24.34
CA THR A 302 -4.61 -52.85 23.46
C THR A 302 -3.63 -53.98 23.77
N GLN A 303 -2.36 -53.65 24.02
CA GLN A 303 -1.34 -54.60 24.44
C GLN A 303 -1.69 -55.23 25.80
N ALA A 304 -2.04 -54.42 26.81
CA ALA A 304 -2.45 -54.91 28.13
C ALA A 304 -3.69 -55.84 28.03
N MET A 305 -4.67 -55.49 27.18
CA MET A 305 -5.85 -56.31 26.92
C MET A 305 -5.48 -57.65 26.24
N SER A 306 -4.52 -57.65 25.31
CA SER A 306 -4.04 -58.87 24.67
C SER A 306 -3.36 -59.81 25.68
N GLN A 307 -2.57 -59.25 26.61
CA GLN A 307 -1.91 -60.01 27.67
C GLN A 307 -2.94 -60.60 28.64
N TYR A 308 -3.95 -59.82 29.06
CA TYR A 308 -5.06 -60.31 29.87
C TYR A 308 -5.78 -61.48 29.21
N ARG A 309 -6.09 -61.41 27.91
CA ARG A 309 -6.76 -62.50 27.19
C ARG A 309 -5.95 -63.80 27.22
N VAL A 310 -4.62 -63.71 27.15
CA VAL A 310 -3.74 -64.88 27.21
C VAL A 310 -3.69 -65.43 28.64
N THR A 311 -3.46 -64.59 29.65
CA THR A 311 -3.38 -65.02 31.05
C THR A 311 -4.71 -65.58 31.57
N ALA A 312 -5.84 -65.01 31.14
CA ALA A 312 -7.17 -65.40 31.56
C ALA A 312 -7.83 -66.45 30.65
N ASP A 313 -7.17 -66.98 29.60
CA ASP A 313 -7.79 -67.81 28.56
C ASP A 313 -8.58 -69.00 29.14
N ALA A 314 -7.96 -69.76 30.06
CA ALA A 314 -8.59 -70.89 30.74
C ALA A 314 -9.82 -70.47 31.57
N LEU A 315 -9.73 -69.33 32.25
CA LEU A 315 -10.80 -68.79 33.10
C LEU A 315 -11.96 -68.22 32.28
N LEU A 316 -11.67 -67.61 31.13
CA LEU A 316 -12.67 -67.03 30.23
C LEU A 316 -13.52 -68.11 29.55
N LYS A 317 -12.91 -69.26 29.20
CA LYS A 317 -13.58 -70.42 28.58
C LYS A 317 -14.38 -71.27 29.56
N THR A 318 -14.10 -71.15 30.85
CA THR A 318 -14.79 -71.93 31.88
C THR A 318 -16.21 -71.37 32.11
N THR A 319 -17.23 -72.21 31.90
CA THR A 319 -18.65 -71.86 32.07
C THR A 319 -19.15 -72.07 33.50
N THR A 320 -18.51 -72.95 34.27
CA THR A 320 -18.89 -73.30 35.64
C THR A 320 -17.69 -73.18 36.58
N VAL A 321 -17.81 -72.36 37.61
CA VAL A 321 -16.77 -72.20 38.64
C VAL A 321 -16.94 -73.33 39.66
N THR A 322 -15.96 -74.23 39.77
CA THR A 322 -15.99 -75.37 40.71
C THR A 322 -14.89 -75.29 41.78
N ASP A 323 -13.94 -74.39 41.58
CA ASP A 323 -12.79 -74.15 42.45
C ASP A 323 -13.06 -72.96 43.39
N VAL A 324 -12.55 -73.01 44.62
CA VAL A 324 -12.61 -71.94 45.62
C VAL A 324 -11.28 -71.20 45.77
N ASP A 325 -10.21 -71.67 45.13
CA ASP A 325 -8.91 -71.04 45.21
C ASP A 325 -8.94 -69.66 44.54
N LEU A 326 -8.67 -68.64 45.36
CA LEU A 326 -8.66 -67.24 44.98
C LEU A 326 -7.33 -66.85 44.31
N GLU A 327 -6.24 -67.57 44.57
CA GLU A 327 -4.92 -67.30 44.00
C GLU A 327 -4.94 -67.38 42.48
N ASN A 328 -5.75 -68.31 41.94
CA ASN A 328 -5.93 -68.53 40.50
C ASN A 328 -6.55 -67.33 39.76
N VAL A 329 -7.15 -66.37 40.48
CA VAL A 329 -7.91 -65.26 39.89
C VAL A 329 -7.29 -63.89 40.14
N ILE A 330 -6.46 -63.78 41.18
CA ILE A 330 -5.84 -62.51 41.58
C ILE A 330 -5.00 -61.92 40.44
N GLY A 331 -4.17 -62.72 39.77
CA GLY A 331 -3.31 -62.25 38.67
C GLY A 331 -4.10 -61.59 37.52
N PRO A 332 -5.09 -62.29 36.91
CA PRO A 332 -5.96 -61.70 35.89
C PRO A 332 -6.75 -60.47 36.35
N LEU A 333 -7.23 -60.44 37.60
CA LEU A 333 -7.94 -59.29 38.15
C LEU A 333 -7.01 -58.08 38.35
N ASP A 334 -5.79 -58.31 38.81
CA ASP A 334 -4.79 -57.25 38.98
C ASP A 334 -4.37 -56.64 37.64
N GLN A 335 -4.25 -57.46 36.58
CA GLN A 335 -4.00 -56.98 35.22
C GLN A 335 -5.12 -56.05 34.71
N LEU A 336 -6.40 -56.36 35.01
CA LEU A 336 -7.54 -55.50 34.64
C LEU A 336 -7.58 -54.22 35.49
N ARG A 337 -7.29 -54.31 36.79
CA ARG A 337 -7.22 -53.15 37.69
C ARG A 337 -6.18 -52.15 37.22
N ASN A 338 -5.00 -52.65 36.85
CA ASN A 338 -3.81 -51.86 36.51
C ASN A 338 -3.69 -51.53 35.01
N MET A 339 -4.79 -51.55 34.26
CA MET A 339 -4.78 -51.10 32.86
C MET A 339 -4.30 -49.63 32.74
N PRO A 340 -3.63 -49.23 31.65
CA PRO A 340 -3.10 -47.87 31.46
C PRO A 340 -4.15 -46.74 31.64
N ALA A 341 -5.39 -47.00 31.24
CA ALA A 341 -6.58 -46.23 31.60
C ALA A 341 -7.56 -47.19 32.29
N GLY A 342 -7.23 -47.58 33.53
CA GLY A 342 -7.91 -48.61 34.32
C GLY A 342 -8.50 -48.07 35.62
N PHE A 343 -9.01 -48.97 36.45
CA PHE A 343 -9.62 -48.59 37.72
C PHE A 343 -8.65 -47.86 38.65
N GLU A 344 -7.39 -48.30 38.70
CA GLU A 344 -6.37 -47.69 39.56
C GLU A 344 -6.01 -46.25 39.16
N THR A 345 -6.11 -45.93 37.88
CA THR A 345 -5.75 -44.60 37.36
C THR A 345 -6.97 -43.70 37.16
N SER A 346 -8.10 -44.06 37.76
CA SER A 346 -9.38 -43.37 37.58
C SER A 346 -9.45 -41.99 38.25
N ASP A 347 -8.80 -41.84 39.41
CA ASP A 347 -8.76 -40.59 40.16
C ASP A 347 -7.62 -39.66 39.73
N LEU A 348 -6.75 -40.11 38.81
CA LEU A 348 -5.63 -39.30 38.33
C LEU A 348 -6.07 -38.29 37.26
N PRO A 349 -5.59 -37.04 37.33
CA PRO A 349 -5.92 -36.04 36.32
C PRO A 349 -5.41 -36.46 34.94
N THR A 350 -6.23 -36.22 33.91
CA THR A 350 -5.85 -36.54 32.53
C THR A 350 -4.67 -35.66 32.11
N PRO A 351 -3.55 -36.25 31.62
CA PRO A 351 -2.41 -35.46 31.15
C PRO A 351 -2.83 -34.47 30.07
N ILE A 352 -2.35 -33.22 30.14
CA ILE A 352 -2.73 -32.15 29.19
C ILE A 352 -2.48 -32.58 27.74
N ALA A 353 -1.39 -33.32 27.50
CA ALA A 353 -1.10 -33.89 26.20
C ALA A 353 -2.27 -34.71 25.63
N GLU A 354 -3.04 -35.43 26.45
CA GLU A 354 -4.15 -36.27 25.95
C GLU A 354 -5.46 -35.49 25.70
N THR A 355 -5.55 -34.20 26.09
CA THR A 355 -6.84 -33.48 26.18
C THR A 355 -7.21 -32.57 25.01
N VAL A 356 -6.30 -32.29 24.08
CA VAL A 356 -6.46 -31.24 23.04
C VAL A 356 -7.42 -31.69 21.92
N GLY A 357 -8.70 -31.86 22.25
CA GLY A 357 -9.79 -32.24 21.34
C GLY A 357 -9.78 -33.69 20.84
N LEU A 358 -8.73 -34.46 21.14
CA LEU A 358 -8.52 -35.84 20.64
C LEU A 358 -8.56 -36.92 21.74
N GLY A 359 -8.98 -36.56 22.96
CA GLY A 359 -8.90 -37.43 24.14
C GLY A 359 -9.65 -38.76 24.01
N GLN A 360 -8.95 -39.86 24.25
CA GLN A 360 -9.50 -41.21 24.31
C GLN A 360 -9.52 -41.82 25.72
N ARG A 361 -8.81 -41.19 26.68
CA ARG A 361 -8.64 -41.72 28.03
C ARG A 361 -9.96 -42.01 28.73
N GLU A 362 -10.93 -41.12 28.66
CA GLU A 362 -12.25 -41.30 29.31
C GLU A 362 -12.99 -42.54 28.77
N ARG A 363 -12.97 -42.72 27.44
CA ARG A 363 -13.60 -43.89 26.79
C ARG A 363 -12.92 -45.18 27.20
N LEU A 364 -11.58 -45.18 27.23
CA LEU A 364 -10.79 -46.35 27.66
C LEU A 364 -10.99 -46.65 29.15
N LEU A 365 -10.99 -45.63 30.01
CA LEU A 365 -11.22 -45.74 31.45
C LEU A 365 -12.58 -46.33 31.77
N SER A 366 -13.64 -45.84 31.10
CA SER A 366 -14.99 -46.39 31.26
C SER A 366 -15.04 -47.87 30.85
N ALA A 367 -14.40 -48.23 29.73
CA ALA A 367 -14.37 -49.61 29.24
C ALA A 367 -13.60 -50.54 30.17
N SER A 368 -12.38 -50.15 30.59
CA SER A 368 -11.53 -50.93 31.49
C SER A 368 -12.18 -51.12 32.87
N THR A 369 -12.79 -50.05 33.42
CA THR A 369 -13.50 -50.11 34.72
C THR A 369 -14.68 -51.06 34.65
N THR A 370 -15.43 -51.04 33.54
CA THR A 370 -16.55 -51.97 33.33
C THR A 370 -16.06 -53.41 33.23
N ALA A 371 -14.99 -53.65 32.47
CA ALA A 371 -14.39 -54.98 32.34
C ALA A 371 -13.88 -55.51 33.69
N TYR A 372 -13.24 -54.67 34.50
CA TYR A 372 -12.76 -55.03 35.84
C TYR A 372 -13.92 -55.43 36.77
N ARG A 373 -15.01 -54.64 36.80
CA ARG A 373 -16.20 -54.97 37.61
C ARG A 373 -16.84 -56.29 37.18
N GLN A 374 -17.00 -56.51 35.88
CA GLN A 374 -17.56 -57.77 35.37
C GLN A 374 -16.66 -58.97 35.72
N ALA A 375 -15.34 -58.79 35.67
CA ALA A 375 -14.40 -59.84 36.07
C ALA A 375 -14.48 -60.14 37.58
N LEU A 376 -14.61 -59.12 38.44
CA LEU A 376 -14.86 -59.31 39.87
C LEU A 376 -16.15 -60.09 40.13
N GLU A 377 -17.24 -59.74 39.45
CA GLU A 377 -18.51 -60.45 39.58
C GLU A 377 -18.44 -61.90 39.10
N ARG A 378 -17.88 -62.13 37.91
CA ARG A 378 -17.85 -63.47 37.31
C ARG A 378 -16.84 -64.38 37.98
N MET A 379 -15.68 -63.86 38.39
CA MET A 379 -14.55 -64.68 38.82
C MET A 379 -14.36 -64.70 40.33
N LEU A 380 -14.45 -63.55 41.01
CA LEU A 380 -14.21 -63.45 42.46
C LEU A 380 -15.48 -63.77 43.25
N ARG A 381 -16.59 -63.08 42.95
CA ARG A 381 -17.86 -63.24 43.69
C ARG A 381 -18.41 -64.66 43.60
N SER A 382 -18.33 -65.30 42.43
CA SER A 382 -18.77 -66.69 42.25
C SER A 382 -18.00 -67.67 43.15
N ARG A 383 -16.68 -67.52 43.27
CA ARG A 383 -15.84 -68.35 44.16
C ARG A 383 -16.12 -68.10 45.63
N LEU A 384 -16.28 -66.83 46.02
CA LEU A 384 -16.64 -66.47 47.40
C LEU A 384 -18.00 -67.06 47.81
N LEU A 385 -18.98 -67.09 46.89
CA LEU A 385 -20.27 -67.73 47.14
C LEU A 385 -20.13 -69.24 47.34
N ILE A 386 -19.36 -69.93 46.50
CA ILE A 386 -19.11 -71.38 46.63
C ILE A 386 -18.34 -71.69 47.91
N GLN A 387 -17.35 -70.86 48.26
CA GLN A 387 -16.60 -71.01 49.50
C GLN A 387 -17.51 -70.82 50.70
N ALA A 388 -18.35 -69.79 50.71
CA ALA A 388 -19.34 -69.56 51.76
C ALA A 388 -20.33 -70.73 51.87
N GLU A 389 -20.84 -71.25 50.76
CA GLU A 389 -21.73 -72.42 50.74
C GLU A 389 -21.05 -73.66 51.33
N ARG A 390 -19.80 -73.95 50.93
CA ARG A 390 -19.02 -75.08 51.48
C ARG A 390 -18.75 -74.92 52.97
N THR A 391 -18.42 -73.71 53.43
CA THR A 391 -18.23 -73.42 54.85
C THR A 391 -19.52 -73.63 55.63
N VAL A 392 -20.65 -73.11 55.15
CA VAL A 392 -21.96 -73.30 55.79
C VAL A 392 -22.33 -74.79 55.87
N GLN A 393 -22.14 -75.56 54.79
CA GLN A 393 -22.41 -77.00 54.78
C GLN A 393 -21.48 -77.79 55.71
N ALA A 394 -20.21 -77.41 55.81
CA ALA A 394 -19.26 -78.06 56.72
C ALA A 394 -19.55 -77.76 58.20
N THR A 395 -20.05 -76.56 58.50
CA THR A 395 -20.35 -76.10 59.87
C THR A 395 -21.80 -76.40 60.28
N MET A 396 -22.64 -76.96 59.40
CA MET A 396 -24.05 -77.34 59.70
C MET A 396 -24.21 -78.32 60.88
N ALA A 397 -23.16 -79.07 61.22
CA ALA A 397 -23.16 -79.99 62.37
C ALA A 397 -22.84 -79.31 63.71
N ASP A 398 -22.41 -78.04 63.71
CA ASP A 398 -22.09 -77.26 64.92
C ASP A 398 -22.77 -75.86 64.88
N PRO A 399 -23.98 -75.73 65.46
CA PRO A 399 -24.77 -74.50 65.43
C PRO A 399 -24.09 -73.29 66.08
N ALA A 400 -23.12 -73.51 66.98
CA ALA A 400 -22.42 -72.44 67.68
C ALA A 400 -21.37 -71.73 66.81
N ALA A 401 -20.94 -72.34 65.71
CA ALA A 401 -19.94 -71.80 64.79
C ALA A 401 -20.54 -71.13 63.53
N LEU A 402 -21.88 -71.14 63.38
CA LEU A 402 -22.62 -70.54 62.26
C LEU A 402 -23.14 -69.11 62.54
N TYR A 403 -23.20 -68.72 63.82
CA TYR A 403 -23.54 -67.38 64.30
C TYR A 403 -22.29 -66.67 64.79
#